data_AF-A0A8T2UCX4-F1
#
_entry.id   AF-A0A8T2UCX4-F1
#
_cell.length_a   1.000
_cell.length_b   1.000
_cell.length_c   1.000
_cell.angle_alpha   90.00
_cell.angle_beta   90.00
_cell.angle_gamma   90.00
#
_symmetry.space_group_name_H-M   'P 1'
#
loop_
_entity.id
_entity.type
_entity.pdbx_description
1 polymer ?
#
loop_
_entity_poly.entity_id
_entity_poly.type
_entity_poly.pdbx_seq_one_letter_code
_entity_poly.pdbx_strand_id
1 'polypeptide(L)'
;MCSTYASEIYHHLRVNELKRRPAVDFMEVIQQDINASMRGILVDWLVEVAEEYKLVPDTLYLTVSYIDRFLSGNVVTRQRLQLLGVACMLVASKYEEICAPHVEEFCYITDNTYNREEVLEMERSVLNFLRFELTGPTTKSFLRRFIRAAQAEQKSATSEMEFLGNYLAELALLEYGFLRFLPSLIAAAAVFVAKHALSPTCRPWGSTLRHYSGYKESELKDCAVAILDLQKNTKNCTLPAIREKYRQQKFKCVASLLPVVSIPPEYFDDME
;
A
#
# COMPACT_ATOMS: atom_id res chain seq x y z
N MET A 1 -1.52 -20.95 1.38
CA MET A 1 -2.69 -20.72 2.24
C MET A 1 -3.54 -21.97 2.15
N CYS A 2 -3.88 -22.59 3.27
CA CYS A 2 -4.77 -23.74 3.29
C CYS A 2 -6.13 -23.33 2.70
N SER A 3 -6.62 -24.04 1.68
CA SER A 3 -7.87 -23.71 0.98
C SER A 3 -9.07 -23.69 1.93
N THR A 4 -9.06 -24.53 2.96
CA THR A 4 -10.14 -24.69 3.94
C THR A 4 -10.52 -23.39 4.65
N TYR A 5 -9.53 -22.60 5.11
CA TYR A 5 -9.78 -21.37 5.87
C TYR A 5 -9.76 -20.11 5.00
N ALA A 6 -9.42 -20.26 3.72
CA ALA A 6 -9.16 -19.12 2.85
C ALA A 6 -10.41 -18.25 2.67
N SER A 7 -11.62 -18.81 2.69
CA SER A 7 -12.86 -18.01 2.57
C SER A 7 -13.12 -17.20 3.85
N GLU A 8 -13.08 -17.85 5.01
CA GLU A 8 -13.31 -17.23 6.32
C GLU A 8 -12.29 -16.12 6.62
N ILE A 9 -11.00 -16.36 6.34
CA ILE A 9 -9.94 -15.36 6.51
C ILE A 9 -10.28 -14.11 5.68
N TYR A 10 -10.67 -14.27 4.42
CA TYR A 10 -10.95 -13.13 3.56
C TYR A 10 -12.24 -12.41 3.93
N HIS A 11 -13.26 -13.13 4.37
CA HIS A 11 -14.45 -12.53 4.94
C HIS A 11 -14.10 -11.67 6.17
N HIS A 12 -13.27 -12.20 7.07
CA HIS A 12 -12.79 -11.47 8.23
C HIS A 12 -11.96 -10.23 7.86
N LEU A 13 -11.07 -10.32 6.86
CA LEU A 13 -10.30 -9.18 6.36
C LEU A 13 -11.23 -8.08 5.78
N ARG A 14 -12.27 -8.45 5.02
CA ARG A 14 -13.26 -7.51 4.46
C ARG A 14 -14.06 -6.78 5.52
N VAL A 15 -14.41 -7.46 6.61
CA VAL A 15 -15.10 -6.80 7.74
C VAL A 15 -14.15 -5.83 8.46
N ASN A 16 -12.89 -6.22 8.66
CA ASN A 16 -11.94 -5.41 9.41
C ASN A 16 -11.38 -4.21 8.64
N GLU A 17 -11.34 -4.24 7.31
CA GLU A 17 -10.89 -3.09 6.53
C GLU A 17 -11.85 -1.90 6.65
N LEU A 18 -13.09 -2.13 7.10
CA LEU A 18 -14.05 -1.07 7.42
C LEU A 18 -13.82 -0.49 8.82
N LYS A 19 -13.45 -1.34 9.80
CA LYS A 19 -13.31 -0.95 11.21
C LYS A 19 -12.00 -0.20 11.49
N ARG A 20 -10.95 -0.52 10.76
CA ARG A 20 -9.57 -0.07 11.06
C ARG A 20 -9.07 0.96 10.06
N ARG A 21 -9.94 1.85 9.58
CA ARG A 21 -9.57 2.91 8.64
C ARG A 21 -9.04 4.15 9.37
N PRO A 22 -8.02 4.81 8.81
CA PRO A 22 -7.76 6.20 9.17
C PRO A 22 -8.92 7.09 8.72
N ALA A 23 -9.04 8.26 9.33
CA ALA A 23 -9.93 9.30 8.81
C ALA A 23 -9.46 9.74 7.42
N VAL A 24 -10.38 10.03 6.50
CA VAL A 24 -10.02 10.35 5.12
C VAL A 24 -9.65 11.82 4.93
N ASP A 25 -9.87 12.63 5.96
CA ASP A 25 -9.79 14.09 6.01
C ASP A 25 -8.93 14.60 7.19
N PHE A 26 -8.12 13.73 7.81
CA PHE A 26 -7.30 14.13 8.95
C PHE A 26 -6.28 15.23 8.64
N MET A 27 -5.85 15.37 7.37
CA MET A 27 -4.94 16.45 7.01
C MET A 27 -5.64 17.82 7.09
N GLU A 28 -6.92 17.86 6.77
CA GLU A 28 -7.74 19.06 6.78
C GLU A 28 -8.32 19.36 8.17
N VAL A 29 -8.72 18.32 8.90
CA VAL A 29 -9.47 18.45 10.16
C VAL A 29 -8.60 18.43 11.40
N ILE A 30 -7.50 17.66 11.40
CA ILE A 30 -6.66 17.43 12.58
C ILE A 30 -5.32 18.14 12.46
N GLN A 31 -4.64 17.98 11.33
CA GLN A 31 -3.28 18.46 11.17
C GLN A 31 -3.23 19.98 10.94
N GLN A 32 -2.24 20.63 11.56
CA GLN A 32 -2.08 22.10 11.52
C GLN A 32 -0.75 22.53 10.91
N ASP A 33 0.30 21.71 11.05
CA ASP A 33 1.67 22.05 10.63
C ASP A 33 2.23 21.11 9.54
N ILE A 34 1.51 20.02 9.25
CA ILE A 34 1.86 19.06 8.18
C ILE A 34 0.78 19.01 7.12
N ASN A 35 1.13 18.53 5.93
CA ASN A 35 0.20 18.38 4.81
C ASN A 35 0.44 17.06 4.06
N ALA A 36 -0.43 16.76 3.10
CA ALA A 36 -0.35 15.55 2.28
C ALA A 36 1.01 15.37 1.57
N SER A 37 1.66 16.47 1.15
CA SER A 37 2.98 16.41 0.51
C SER A 37 4.07 15.97 1.49
N MET A 38 4.06 16.49 2.73
CA MET A 38 5.01 16.07 3.77
C MET A 38 4.84 14.60 4.13
N ARG A 39 3.60 14.11 4.19
CA ARG A 39 3.32 12.66 4.34
C ARG A 39 3.89 11.87 3.17
N GLY A 40 3.69 12.31 1.93
CA GLY A 40 4.26 11.66 0.75
C GLY A 40 5.79 11.55 0.84
N ILE A 41 6.48 12.63 1.22
CA ILE A 41 7.94 12.65 1.43
C ILE A 41 8.35 11.63 2.51
N LEU A 42 7.63 11.57 3.63
CA LEU A 42 7.91 10.59 4.68
C LEU A 42 7.77 9.16 4.16
N VAL A 43 6.67 8.85 3.47
CA VAL A 43 6.41 7.50 2.95
C VAL A 43 7.44 7.10 1.89
N ASP A 44 7.84 8.02 1.02
CA ASP A 44 8.88 7.79 0.02
C ASP A 44 10.22 7.43 0.67
N TRP A 45 10.64 8.20 1.68
CA TRP A 45 11.83 7.87 2.46
C TRP A 45 11.71 6.52 3.19
N LEU A 46 10.55 6.20 3.77
CA LEU A 46 10.32 4.91 4.43
C LEU A 46 10.38 3.72 3.44
N VAL A 47 10.12 3.92 2.15
CA VAL A 47 10.37 2.88 1.12
C VAL A 47 11.86 2.59 1.03
N GLU A 48 12.72 3.61 1.07
CA GLU A 48 14.17 3.45 1.06
C GLU A 48 14.65 2.74 2.34
N VAL A 49 14.14 3.15 3.51
CA VAL A 49 14.45 2.48 4.80
C VAL A 49 14.05 1.00 4.77
N ALA A 50 12.89 0.68 4.20
CA ALA A 50 12.45 -0.71 4.07
C ALA A 50 13.35 -1.53 3.14
N GLU A 51 13.87 -0.93 2.05
CA GLU A 51 14.84 -1.60 1.16
C GLU A 51 16.21 -1.78 1.83
N GLU A 52 16.70 -0.77 2.57
CA GLU A 52 17.98 -0.81 3.29
C GLU A 52 18.01 -1.94 4.32
N TYR A 53 16.95 -2.04 5.14
CA TYR A 53 16.79 -3.10 6.14
C TYR A 53 16.16 -4.38 5.60
N LYS A 54 15.89 -4.46 4.29
CA LYS A 54 15.33 -5.63 3.60
C LYS A 54 14.04 -6.14 4.27
N LEU A 55 13.20 -5.22 4.72
CA LEU A 55 11.92 -5.51 5.37
C LEU A 55 10.95 -6.13 4.36
N VAL A 56 10.08 -7.00 4.83
CA VAL A 56 9.02 -7.54 3.96
C VAL A 56 8.03 -6.43 3.60
N PRO A 57 7.39 -6.47 2.41
CA PRO A 57 6.47 -5.41 2.00
C PRO A 57 5.35 -5.16 3.02
N ASP A 58 4.83 -6.20 3.66
CA ASP A 58 3.76 -6.12 4.65
C ASP A 58 4.13 -5.17 5.81
N THR A 59 5.39 -5.14 6.23
CA THR A 59 5.93 -4.20 7.22
C THR A 59 5.77 -2.74 6.78
N LEU A 60 6.08 -2.42 5.52
CA LEU A 60 5.89 -1.07 4.98
C LEU A 60 4.40 -0.69 4.95
N TYR A 61 3.53 -1.59 4.50
CA TYR A 61 2.08 -1.33 4.45
C TYR A 61 1.49 -1.13 5.86
N LEU A 62 1.93 -1.90 6.86
CA LEU A 62 1.54 -1.71 8.26
C LEU A 62 2.06 -0.38 8.81
N THR A 63 3.32 -0.03 8.49
CA THR A 63 3.92 1.26 8.88
C THR A 63 3.05 2.42 8.42
N VAL A 64 2.67 2.47 7.14
CA VAL A 64 1.84 3.54 6.59
C VAL A 64 0.45 3.56 7.24
N SER A 65 -0.14 2.38 7.47
CA SER A 65 -1.43 2.25 8.19
C SER A 65 -1.36 2.83 9.61
N TYR A 66 -0.28 2.56 10.35
CA TYR A 66 -0.08 3.09 11.69
C TYR A 66 0.11 4.61 11.69
N ILE A 67 0.90 5.14 10.75
CA ILE A 67 1.10 6.58 10.58
C ILE A 67 -0.25 7.26 10.34
N ASP A 68 -1.03 6.80 9.36
CA ASP A 68 -2.29 7.43 8.99
C ASP A 68 -3.33 7.37 10.12
N ARG A 69 -3.41 6.24 10.81
CA ARG A 69 -4.30 6.09 11.97
C ARG A 69 -3.86 7.02 13.10
N PHE A 70 -2.57 7.11 13.40
CA PHE A 70 -2.06 8.00 14.43
C PHE A 70 -2.33 9.48 14.12
N LEU A 71 -2.08 9.91 12.88
CA LEU A 71 -2.36 11.27 12.40
C LEU A 71 -3.86 11.58 12.34
N SER A 72 -4.72 10.55 12.33
CA SER A 72 -6.18 10.73 12.40
C SER A 72 -6.69 11.20 13.77
N GLY A 73 -5.88 11.10 14.82
CA GLY A 73 -6.30 11.49 16.18
C GLY A 73 -5.28 12.31 16.97
N ASN A 74 -4.09 12.58 16.40
CA ASN A 74 -3.04 13.32 17.08
C ASN A 74 -2.45 14.37 16.15
N VAL A 75 -2.36 15.61 16.63
CA VAL A 75 -1.64 16.68 15.93
C VAL A 75 -0.15 16.40 16.02
N VAL A 76 0.54 16.40 14.88
CA VAL A 76 1.99 16.18 14.80
C VAL A 76 2.64 17.37 14.08
N THR A 77 3.74 17.87 14.63
CA THR A 77 4.52 18.93 13.98
C THR A 77 5.44 18.34 12.92
N ARG A 78 5.85 19.14 11.94
CA ARG A 78 6.76 18.70 10.87
C ARG A 78 8.07 18.11 11.42
N GLN A 79 8.58 18.64 12.54
CA GLN A 79 9.83 18.17 13.18
C GLN A 79 9.68 16.81 13.86
N ARG A 80 8.46 16.42 14.21
CA ARG A 80 8.14 15.13 14.87
C ARG A 80 7.62 14.09 13.88
N LEU A 81 7.38 14.47 12.62
CA LEU A 81 6.81 13.58 11.60
C LEU A 81 7.75 12.42 11.24
N GLN A 82 9.06 12.66 11.10
CA GLN A 82 10.02 11.58 10.85
C GLN A 82 10.15 10.64 12.05
N LEU A 83 10.17 11.17 13.28
CA LEU A 83 10.14 10.38 14.52
C LEU A 83 8.91 9.45 14.57
N LEU A 84 7.73 9.95 14.23
CA LEU A 84 6.52 9.13 14.09
C LEU A 84 6.72 8.02 13.07
N GLY A 85 7.27 8.34 11.89
CA GLY A 85 7.51 7.37 10.83
C GLY A 85 8.39 6.20 11.27
N VAL A 86 9.55 6.47 11.87
CA VAL A 86 10.45 5.41 12.35
C VAL A 86 9.88 4.64 13.53
N ALA A 87 9.14 5.28 14.43
CA ALA A 87 8.48 4.58 15.52
C ALA A 87 7.37 3.64 15.01
N CYS A 88 6.56 4.08 14.03
CA CYS A 88 5.58 3.22 13.37
C CYS A 88 6.24 2.05 12.64
N MET A 89 7.39 2.28 11.99
CA MET A 89 8.13 1.21 11.32
C MET A 89 8.74 0.23 12.31
N LEU A 90 9.30 0.70 13.42
CA LEU A 90 9.77 -0.16 14.52
C LEU A 90 8.66 -1.06 15.06
N VAL A 91 7.45 -0.51 15.28
CA VAL A 91 6.27 -1.27 15.73
C VAL A 91 5.86 -2.29 14.66
N ALA A 92 5.82 -1.92 13.39
CA ALA A 92 5.48 -2.82 12.29
C ALA A 92 6.52 -3.94 12.15
N SER A 93 7.81 -3.63 12.24
CA SER A 93 8.89 -4.61 12.16
C SER A 93 8.83 -5.60 13.31
N LYS A 94 8.62 -5.13 14.54
CA LYS A 94 8.43 -6.02 15.71
C LYS A 94 7.24 -6.97 15.58
N TYR A 95 6.23 -6.57 14.81
CA TYR A 95 5.03 -7.36 14.61
C TYR A 95 5.17 -8.38 13.46
N GLU A 96 5.77 -7.97 12.34
CA GLU A 96 5.73 -8.74 11.09
C GLU A 96 7.06 -9.46 10.76
N GLU A 97 8.20 -8.93 11.19
CA GLU A 97 9.52 -9.49 10.85
C GLU A 97 9.90 -10.65 11.77
N ILE A 98 10.58 -11.65 11.21
CA ILE A 98 11.20 -12.72 12.01
C ILE A 98 12.31 -12.15 12.89
N CYS A 99 13.10 -11.24 12.33
CA CYS A 99 14.20 -10.55 12.99
C CYS A 99 14.03 -9.04 12.78
N ALA A 100 13.27 -8.39 13.66
CA ALA A 100 13.07 -6.94 13.61
C ALA A 100 14.39 -6.19 13.87
N PRO A 101 14.68 -5.07 13.16
CA PRO A 101 15.81 -4.22 13.49
C PRO A 101 15.72 -3.69 14.93
N HIS A 102 16.87 -3.53 15.57
CA HIS A 102 16.95 -2.92 16.90
C HIS A 102 16.63 -1.43 16.83
N VAL A 103 16.23 -0.82 17.94
CA VAL A 103 15.89 0.62 17.98
C VAL A 103 17.10 1.50 17.63
N GLU A 104 18.31 1.05 17.91
CA GLU A 104 19.56 1.69 17.51
C GLU A 104 19.66 1.89 15.99
N GLU A 105 19.19 0.93 15.20
CA GLU A 105 19.15 1.02 13.73
C GLU A 105 18.23 2.17 13.29
N PHE A 106 17.06 2.29 13.93
CA PHE A 106 16.13 3.38 13.66
C PHE A 106 16.64 4.75 14.13
N CYS A 107 17.50 4.80 15.16
CA CYS A 107 18.20 6.03 15.52
C CYS A 107 19.23 6.39 14.44
N TYR A 108 20.02 5.40 14.03
CA TYR A 108 21.08 5.55 13.03
C TYR A 108 20.55 6.03 11.68
N ILE A 109 19.48 5.42 11.14
CA ILE A 109 18.92 5.77 9.83
C ILE A 109 18.33 7.19 9.78
N THR A 110 18.01 7.76 10.94
CA THR A 110 17.60 9.17 11.06
C THR A 110 18.77 10.13 11.19
N ASP A 111 19.99 9.68 10.86
CA ASP A 111 21.24 10.41 11.10
C ASP A 111 21.41 10.84 12.56
N ASN A 112 20.92 10.00 13.49
CA ASN A 112 20.87 10.28 14.92
C ASN A 112 20.14 11.58 15.29
N THR A 113 19.21 12.03 14.44
CA THR A 113 18.32 13.17 14.73
C THR A 113 17.53 12.94 16.02
N TYR A 114 17.17 11.68 16.29
CA TYR A 114 16.47 11.27 17.49
C TYR A 114 17.29 10.23 18.27
N ASN A 115 17.26 10.33 19.59
CA ASN A 115 17.87 9.34 20.46
C ASN A 115 16.93 8.15 20.74
N ARG A 116 17.46 7.11 21.36
CA ARG A 116 16.74 5.88 21.71
C ARG A 116 15.51 6.17 22.57
N GLU A 117 15.62 7.05 23.55
CA GLU A 117 14.53 7.37 24.47
C GLU A 117 13.36 8.03 23.73
N GLU A 118 13.63 8.96 22.80
CA GLU A 118 12.62 9.61 21.98
C GLU A 118 11.89 8.62 21.06
N VAL A 119 12.62 7.70 20.43
CA VAL A 119 12.01 6.66 19.57
C VAL A 119 11.14 5.72 20.40
N LEU A 120 11.59 5.30 21.58
CA LEU A 120 10.82 4.44 22.48
C LEU A 120 9.59 5.15 23.08
N GLU A 121 9.68 6.46 23.35
CA GLU A 121 8.54 7.26 23.81
C GLU A 121 7.49 7.41 22.71
N MET A 122 7.92 7.68 21.47
CA MET A 122 7.01 7.72 20.33
C MET A 122 6.39 6.34 20.06
N GLU A 123 7.16 5.25 20.14
CA GLU A 123 6.64 3.88 20.05
C GLU A 123 5.52 3.64 21.07
N ARG A 124 5.73 3.98 22.34
CA ARG A 124 4.70 3.85 23.38
C ARG A 124 3.45 4.66 23.05
N SER A 125 3.64 5.89 22.56
CA SER A 125 2.53 6.77 22.17
C SER A 125 1.71 6.15 21.04
N VAL A 126 2.38 5.62 20.01
CA VAL A 126 1.74 4.91 18.90
C VAL A 126 0.97 3.69 19.39
N LEU A 127 1.59 2.81 20.18
CA LEU A 127 0.95 1.60 20.71
C LEU A 127 -0.28 1.91 21.56
N ASN A 128 -0.17 2.90 22.46
CA ASN A 128 -1.27 3.33 23.31
C ASN A 128 -2.43 3.92 22.51
N PHE A 129 -2.14 4.77 21.52
CA PHE A 129 -3.16 5.36 20.67
C PHE A 129 -3.87 4.30 19.82
N LEU A 130 -3.11 3.37 19.23
CA LEU A 130 -3.67 2.26 18.45
C LEU A 130 -4.33 1.19 19.32
N ARG A 131 -4.26 1.31 20.66
CA ARG A 131 -4.77 0.33 21.63
C ARG A 131 -4.26 -1.09 21.36
N PHE A 132 -3.01 -1.19 20.90
CA PHE A 132 -2.39 -2.45 20.47
C PHE A 132 -3.17 -3.19 19.35
N GLU A 133 -4.09 -2.52 18.65
CA GLU A 133 -4.73 -3.07 17.45
C GLU A 133 -3.81 -2.94 16.24
N LEU A 134 -2.75 -3.75 16.23
CA LEU A 134 -1.72 -3.80 15.20
C LEU A 134 -2.13 -4.65 14.00
N THR A 135 -3.00 -5.62 14.22
CA THR A 135 -3.52 -6.45 13.14
C THR A 135 -4.43 -5.61 12.24
N GLY A 136 -4.14 -5.44 10.96
CA GLY A 136 -4.97 -4.63 10.08
C GLY A 136 -4.86 -5.12 8.64
N PRO A 137 -5.99 -5.33 7.93
CA PRO A 137 -5.92 -5.65 6.51
C PRO A 137 -5.33 -4.46 5.74
N THR A 138 -4.28 -4.73 4.98
CA THR A 138 -3.65 -3.75 4.09
C THR A 138 -3.95 -4.12 2.64
N THR A 139 -3.64 -3.22 1.70
CA THR A 139 -3.75 -3.51 0.27
C THR A 139 -2.96 -4.78 -0.08
N LYS A 140 -1.78 -4.96 0.52
CA LYS A 140 -0.93 -6.15 0.34
C LYS A 140 -1.63 -7.46 0.76
N SER A 141 -2.43 -7.42 1.83
CA SER A 141 -3.19 -8.59 2.31
C SER A 141 -4.16 -9.13 1.26
N PHE A 142 -4.83 -8.23 0.52
CA PHE A 142 -5.77 -8.59 -0.54
C PHE A 142 -5.06 -8.92 -1.85
N LEU A 143 -4.04 -8.12 -2.20
CA LEU A 143 -3.32 -8.18 -3.47
C LEU A 143 -2.76 -9.58 -3.75
N ARG A 144 -2.18 -10.25 -2.74
CA ARG A 144 -1.63 -11.60 -2.87
C ARG A 144 -2.66 -12.62 -3.41
N ARG A 145 -3.91 -12.56 -2.97
CA ARG A 145 -4.97 -13.46 -3.46
C ARG A 145 -5.46 -13.08 -4.83
N PHE A 146 -5.62 -11.78 -5.10
CA PHE A 146 -6.12 -11.33 -6.39
C PHE A 146 -5.12 -11.59 -7.52
N ILE A 147 -3.82 -11.44 -7.26
CA ILE A 147 -2.76 -11.86 -8.20
C ILE A 147 -2.86 -13.35 -8.50
N ARG A 148 -3.02 -14.20 -7.47
CA ARG A 148 -3.16 -15.66 -7.66
C ARG A 148 -4.41 -16.02 -8.47
N ALA A 149 -5.53 -15.33 -8.23
CA ALA A 149 -6.76 -15.51 -9.00
C ALA A 149 -6.58 -15.08 -10.46
N ALA A 150 -5.91 -13.95 -10.72
CA ALA A 150 -5.61 -13.49 -12.07
C ALA A 150 -4.68 -14.45 -12.82
N GLN A 151 -3.65 -14.96 -12.15
CA GLN A 151 -2.70 -15.93 -12.70
C GLN A 151 -3.37 -17.28 -13.03
N ALA A 152 -4.38 -17.70 -12.28
CA ALA A 152 -5.12 -18.93 -12.57
C ALA A 152 -5.90 -18.88 -13.90
N GLU A 153 -6.28 -17.68 -14.36
CA GLU A 153 -6.98 -17.49 -15.65
C GLU A 153 -6.01 -17.46 -16.85
N GLN A 154 -4.72 -17.20 -16.63
CA GLN A 154 -3.71 -17.10 -17.69
C GLN A 154 -2.75 -18.29 -17.66
N LYS A 155 -2.74 -19.09 -18.75
CA LYS A 155 -1.81 -20.22 -18.92
C LYS A 155 -0.33 -19.82 -18.88
N SER A 156 -0.04 -18.53 -19.09
CA SER A 156 1.27 -17.89 -19.02
C SER A 156 1.30 -16.91 -17.83
N ALA A 157 1.16 -17.42 -16.61
CA ALA A 157 1.27 -16.60 -15.41
C ALA A 157 2.71 -16.06 -15.28
N THR A 158 2.98 -14.84 -15.76
CA THR A 158 4.31 -14.24 -15.65
C THR A 158 4.47 -13.60 -14.27
N SER A 159 5.65 -13.73 -13.68
CA SER A 159 6.03 -12.96 -12.49
C SER A 159 6.02 -11.44 -12.73
N GLU A 160 5.90 -10.98 -13.98
CA GLU A 160 5.71 -9.56 -14.30
C GLU A 160 4.36 -9.04 -13.81
N MET A 161 3.28 -9.83 -13.91
CA MET A 161 1.98 -9.44 -13.37
C MET A 161 2.04 -9.21 -11.87
N GLU A 162 2.75 -10.07 -11.15
CA GLU A 162 2.93 -9.93 -9.72
C GLU A 162 3.70 -8.65 -9.39
N PHE A 163 4.86 -8.42 -10.02
CA PHE A 163 5.64 -7.22 -9.77
C PHE A 163 4.91 -5.94 -10.17
N LEU A 164 4.21 -5.93 -11.31
CA LEU A 164 3.45 -4.78 -11.77
C LEU A 164 2.27 -4.48 -10.83
N GLY A 165 1.54 -5.49 -10.38
CA GLY A 165 0.47 -5.32 -9.39
C GLY A 165 0.98 -4.75 -8.07
N ASN A 166 2.14 -5.22 -7.59
CA ASN A 166 2.76 -4.67 -6.37
C ASN A 166 3.27 -3.24 -6.56
N TYR A 167 3.89 -2.93 -7.69
CA TYR A 167 4.32 -1.58 -8.05
C TYR A 167 3.15 -0.59 -8.01
N LEU A 168 2.06 -0.91 -8.70
CA LEU A 168 0.87 -0.05 -8.77
C LEU A 168 0.21 0.14 -7.39
N ALA A 169 0.15 -0.92 -6.59
CA ALA A 169 -0.37 -0.85 -5.23
C ALA A 169 0.53 -0.05 -4.28
N GLU A 170 1.86 -0.15 -4.42
CA GLU A 170 2.80 0.63 -3.61
C GLU A 170 2.76 2.11 -3.98
N LEU A 171 2.62 2.48 -5.27
CA LEU A 171 2.43 3.88 -5.67
C LEU A 171 1.25 4.54 -4.96
N ALA A 172 0.17 3.79 -4.70
CA ALA A 172 -1.00 4.29 -3.98
C ALA A 172 -0.69 4.68 -2.52
N LEU A 173 0.38 4.15 -1.91
CA LEU A 173 0.77 4.50 -0.54
C LEU A 173 1.23 5.96 -0.41
N LEU A 174 1.83 6.52 -1.46
CA LEU A 174 2.32 7.90 -1.47
C LEU A 174 1.18 8.93 -1.46
N GLU A 175 0.06 8.60 -2.11
CA GLU A 175 -1.02 9.53 -2.34
C GLU A 175 -2.05 9.52 -1.22
N TYR A 176 -2.08 10.62 -0.44
CA TYR A 176 -3.10 10.83 0.60
C TYR A 176 -4.54 10.62 0.09
N GLY A 177 -4.83 11.05 -1.14
CA GLY A 177 -6.15 10.93 -1.74
C GLY A 177 -6.65 9.50 -1.96
N PHE A 178 -5.77 8.49 -1.86
CA PHE A 178 -6.17 7.08 -1.93
C PHE A 178 -6.83 6.56 -0.65
N LEU A 179 -6.74 7.30 0.47
CA LEU A 179 -7.44 6.93 1.70
C LEU A 179 -8.95 6.85 1.52
N ARG A 180 -9.52 7.50 0.49
CA ARG A 180 -10.95 7.36 0.14
C ARG A 180 -11.34 5.92 -0.25
N PHE A 181 -10.41 5.17 -0.85
CA PHE A 181 -10.64 3.81 -1.30
C PHE A 181 -10.35 2.78 -0.20
N LEU A 182 -11.03 1.64 -0.25
CA LEU A 182 -10.73 0.52 0.63
C LEU A 182 -9.45 -0.20 0.21
N PRO A 183 -8.65 -0.75 1.14
CA PRO A 183 -7.47 -1.56 0.81
C PRO A 183 -7.75 -2.67 -0.20
N SER A 184 -8.88 -3.37 -0.08
CA SER A 184 -9.27 -4.42 -1.04
C SER A 184 -9.61 -3.85 -2.42
N LEU A 185 -10.21 -2.66 -2.50
CA LEU A 185 -10.52 -2.01 -3.76
C LEU A 185 -9.25 -1.56 -4.49
N ILE A 186 -8.29 -0.97 -3.76
CA ILE A 186 -6.98 -0.60 -4.32
C ILE A 186 -6.27 -1.84 -4.87
N ALA A 187 -6.29 -2.95 -4.12
CA ALA A 187 -5.67 -4.20 -4.57
C ALA A 187 -6.32 -4.75 -5.84
N ALA A 188 -7.66 -4.74 -5.92
CA ALA A 188 -8.40 -5.20 -7.08
C ALA A 188 -8.13 -4.32 -8.31
N ALA A 189 -8.17 -3.00 -8.15
CA ALA A 189 -7.85 -2.04 -9.20
C ALA A 189 -6.39 -2.15 -9.69
N ALA A 190 -5.44 -2.38 -8.79
CA ALA A 190 -4.03 -2.61 -9.18
C ALA A 190 -3.88 -3.86 -10.06
N VAL A 191 -4.57 -4.96 -9.71
CA VAL A 191 -4.58 -6.19 -10.53
C VAL A 191 -5.28 -5.96 -11.87
N PHE A 192 -6.39 -5.22 -11.88
CA PHE A 192 -7.11 -4.86 -13.10
C PHE A 192 -6.19 -4.11 -14.08
N VAL A 193 -5.53 -3.04 -13.60
CA VAL A 193 -4.62 -2.22 -14.42
C VAL A 193 -3.41 -3.03 -14.87
N ALA A 194 -2.81 -3.84 -13.99
CA ALA A 194 -1.67 -4.69 -14.34
C ALA A 194 -2.03 -5.71 -15.42
N LYS A 195 -3.20 -6.37 -15.31
CA LYS A 195 -3.65 -7.36 -16.29
C LYS A 195 -3.96 -6.72 -17.64
N HIS A 196 -4.56 -5.54 -17.66
CA HIS A 196 -4.78 -4.78 -18.89
C HIS A 196 -3.46 -4.34 -19.54
N ALA A 197 -2.49 -3.88 -18.74
CA ALA A 197 -1.18 -3.48 -19.25
C ALA A 197 -0.42 -4.63 -19.94
N LEU A 198 -0.53 -5.84 -19.39
CA LEU A 198 0.15 -7.02 -19.92
C LEU A 198 -0.65 -7.75 -21.01
N SER A 199 -1.96 -7.50 -21.10
CA SER A 199 -2.83 -8.14 -22.10
C SER A 199 -3.93 -7.17 -22.57
N PRO A 200 -3.58 -6.13 -23.36
CA PRO A 200 -4.51 -5.04 -23.70
C PRO A 200 -5.74 -5.48 -24.50
N THR A 201 -5.64 -6.59 -25.23
CA THR A 201 -6.69 -7.15 -26.08
C THR A 201 -7.71 -8.01 -25.32
N CYS A 202 -7.49 -8.26 -24.04
CA CYS A 202 -8.34 -9.11 -23.20
C CYS A 202 -9.04 -8.27 -22.14
N ARG A 203 -10.31 -8.59 -21.84
CA ARG A 203 -10.97 -8.02 -20.66
C ARG A 203 -10.20 -8.40 -19.39
N PRO A 204 -9.75 -7.43 -18.59
CA PRO A 204 -8.89 -7.70 -17.44
C PRO A 204 -9.67 -8.33 -16.28
N TRP A 205 -10.98 -8.11 -16.17
CA TRP A 205 -11.79 -8.65 -15.09
C TRP A 205 -12.60 -9.86 -15.57
N GLY A 206 -12.32 -11.04 -15.01
CA GLY A 206 -13.00 -12.29 -15.32
C GLY A 206 -13.85 -12.81 -14.15
N SER A 207 -14.59 -13.89 -14.38
CA SER A 207 -15.46 -14.51 -13.36
C SER A 207 -14.68 -14.96 -12.12
N THR A 208 -13.42 -15.40 -12.27
CA THR A 208 -12.58 -15.83 -11.14
C THR A 208 -12.22 -14.65 -10.26
N LEU A 209 -11.82 -13.53 -10.87
CA LEU A 209 -11.50 -12.30 -10.15
C LEU A 209 -12.74 -11.70 -9.48
N ARG A 210 -13.89 -11.69 -10.16
CA ARG A 210 -15.16 -11.26 -9.57
C ARG A 210 -15.52 -12.13 -8.35
N HIS A 211 -15.42 -13.46 -8.48
CA HIS A 211 -15.71 -14.39 -7.39
C HIS A 211 -14.79 -14.18 -6.18
N TYR A 212 -13.48 -14.08 -6.38
CA TYR A 212 -12.53 -14.00 -5.27
C TYR A 212 -12.34 -12.61 -4.67
N SER A 213 -12.60 -11.55 -5.44
CA SER A 213 -12.56 -10.17 -4.95
C SER A 213 -13.89 -9.66 -4.41
N GLY A 214 -15.01 -10.23 -4.89
CA GLY A 214 -16.35 -9.73 -4.61
C GLY A 214 -16.63 -8.35 -5.20
N TYR A 215 -15.82 -7.89 -6.17
CA TYR A 215 -16.04 -6.63 -6.90
C TYR A 215 -16.44 -6.90 -8.34
N LYS A 216 -17.44 -6.15 -8.81
CA LYS A 216 -17.79 -6.02 -10.21
C LYS A 216 -16.90 -5.00 -10.92
N GLU A 217 -16.91 -5.05 -12.24
CA GLU A 217 -16.15 -4.20 -13.14
C GLU A 217 -16.44 -2.72 -12.90
N SER A 218 -17.72 -2.36 -12.83
CA SER A 218 -18.16 -0.98 -12.61
C SER A 218 -17.65 -0.38 -11.29
N GLU A 219 -17.55 -1.19 -10.23
CA GLU A 219 -17.08 -0.78 -8.90
C GLU A 219 -15.59 -0.44 -8.88
N LEU A 220 -14.80 -0.96 -9.84
CA LEU A 220 -13.36 -0.70 -9.91
C LEU A 220 -13.01 0.61 -10.61
N LYS A 221 -13.94 1.18 -11.39
CA LYS A 221 -13.67 2.23 -12.37
C LYS A 221 -12.88 3.40 -11.80
N ASP A 222 -13.38 4.02 -10.73
CA ASP A 222 -12.77 5.22 -10.17
C ASP A 222 -11.37 4.95 -9.60
N CYS A 223 -11.19 3.80 -8.94
CA CYS A 223 -9.90 3.43 -8.36
C CYS A 223 -8.90 2.99 -9.44
N ALA A 224 -9.34 2.26 -10.47
CA ALA A 224 -8.51 1.84 -11.59
C ALA A 224 -8.01 3.04 -12.41
N VAL A 225 -8.87 4.04 -12.66
CA VAL A 225 -8.47 5.30 -13.30
C VAL A 225 -7.45 6.05 -12.43
N ALA A 226 -7.68 6.16 -11.12
CA ALA A 226 -6.74 6.81 -10.22
C ALA A 226 -5.36 6.10 -10.19
N ILE A 227 -5.33 4.76 -10.19
CA ILE A 227 -4.08 3.98 -10.27
C ILE A 227 -3.40 4.20 -11.62
N LEU A 228 -4.16 4.27 -12.71
CA LEU A 228 -3.62 4.53 -14.03
C LEU A 228 -2.95 5.92 -14.10
N ASP A 229 -3.58 6.93 -13.50
CA ASP A 229 -3.02 8.28 -13.39
C ASP A 229 -1.71 8.29 -12.61
N LEU A 230 -1.61 7.46 -11.55
CA LEU A 230 -0.34 7.26 -10.85
C LEU A 230 0.71 6.60 -11.73
N GLN A 231 0.37 5.55 -12.48
CA GLN A 231 1.31 4.89 -13.37
C GLN A 231 1.89 5.89 -14.38
N LYS A 232 1.03 6.71 -14.99
CA LYS A 232 1.36 7.77 -15.95
C LYS A 232 2.09 8.97 -15.34
N ASN A 233 2.11 9.09 -14.01
CA ASN A 233 2.64 10.24 -13.30
C ASN A 233 1.97 11.57 -13.70
N THR A 234 0.64 11.61 -13.88
CA THR A 234 -0.07 12.80 -14.41
C THR A 234 0.09 14.05 -13.55
N LYS A 235 0.38 13.89 -12.24
CA LYS A 235 0.66 14.98 -11.30
C LYS A 235 2.12 15.42 -11.25
N ASN A 236 3.00 14.87 -12.09
CA ASN A 236 4.45 15.11 -12.06
C ASN A 236 5.06 14.88 -10.67
N CYS A 237 4.67 13.78 -10.00
CA CYS A 237 5.25 13.42 -8.71
C CYS A 237 6.76 13.20 -8.86
N THR A 238 7.54 13.86 -7.99
CA THR A 238 9.01 13.86 -7.99
C THR A 238 9.60 12.88 -6.98
N LEU A 239 8.76 12.16 -6.22
CA LEU A 239 9.16 11.19 -5.21
C LEU A 239 9.63 9.89 -5.89
N PRO A 240 10.93 9.53 -5.82
CA PRO A 240 11.49 8.52 -6.70
C PRO A 240 11.46 7.10 -6.14
N ALA A 241 11.40 6.90 -4.82
CA ALA A 241 11.84 5.65 -4.18
C ALA A 241 11.13 4.40 -4.74
N ILE A 242 9.80 4.46 -4.85
CA ILE A 242 9.01 3.33 -5.38
C ILE A 242 9.33 3.07 -6.86
N ARG A 243 9.47 4.12 -7.67
CA ARG A 243 9.77 3.95 -9.09
C ARG A 243 11.18 3.38 -9.29
N GLU A 244 12.17 3.88 -8.57
CA GLU A 244 13.54 3.35 -8.63
C GLU A 244 13.62 1.92 -8.11
N LYS A 245 12.93 1.60 -7.00
CA LYS A 245 12.77 0.23 -6.51
C LYS A 245 12.31 -0.70 -7.63
N TYR A 246 11.18 -0.40 -8.27
CA TYR A 246 10.58 -1.27 -9.30
C TYR A 246 11.21 -1.15 -10.71
N ARG A 247 12.22 -0.28 -10.88
CA ARG A 247 13.10 -0.27 -12.07
C ARG A 247 14.22 -1.29 -11.98
N GLN A 248 14.50 -1.84 -10.79
CA GLN A 248 15.55 -2.84 -10.61
C GLN A 248 15.22 -4.15 -11.33
N GLN A 249 16.25 -4.84 -11.84
CA GLN A 249 16.12 -6.12 -12.54
C GLN A 249 15.45 -7.20 -11.68
N LYS A 250 15.60 -7.16 -10.35
CA LYS A 250 14.96 -8.10 -9.41
C LYS A 250 13.43 -8.05 -9.46
N PHE A 251 12.87 -6.92 -9.90
CA PHE A 251 11.43 -6.72 -10.14
C PHE A 251 11.08 -6.67 -11.63
N LYS A 252 11.95 -7.19 -12.51
CA LYS A 252 11.79 -7.20 -13.97
C LYS A 252 11.56 -5.82 -14.60
N CYS A 253 12.04 -4.76 -13.95
CA CYS A 253 11.94 -3.40 -14.47
C CYS A 253 10.50 -2.97 -14.81
N VAL A 254 9.49 -3.46 -14.06
CA VAL A 254 8.07 -3.19 -14.37
C VAL A 254 7.71 -1.71 -14.33
N ALA A 255 8.47 -0.88 -13.59
CA ALA A 255 8.29 0.57 -13.59
C ALA A 255 8.77 1.25 -14.88
N SER A 256 9.54 0.55 -15.72
CA SER A 256 10.00 1.03 -17.04
C SER A 256 9.04 0.65 -18.17
N LEU A 257 8.00 -0.14 -17.89
CA LEU A 257 6.97 -0.45 -18.88
C LEU A 257 6.22 0.82 -19.29
N LEU A 258 5.85 0.90 -20.56
CA LEU A 258 5.02 1.99 -21.05
C LEU A 258 3.69 1.99 -20.28
N PRO A 259 3.27 3.14 -19.71
CA PRO A 259 1.97 3.25 -19.08
C PRO A 259 0.86 2.89 -20.06
N VAL A 260 -0.21 2.29 -19.55
CA VAL A 260 -1.42 2.06 -20.35
C VAL A 260 -1.94 3.40 -20.87
N VAL A 261 -2.21 3.51 -22.18
CA VAL A 261 -2.69 4.77 -22.77
C VAL A 261 -4.09 5.12 -22.25
N SER A 262 -5.01 4.15 -22.28
CA SER A 262 -6.35 4.26 -21.71
C SER A 262 -6.92 2.87 -21.44
N ILE A 263 -7.93 2.81 -20.57
CA ILE A 263 -8.75 1.61 -20.37
C ILE A 263 -10.04 1.84 -21.17
N PRO A 264 -10.40 0.93 -22.09
CA PRO A 264 -11.65 1.03 -22.82
C PRO A 264 -12.84 1.10 -21.85
N PRO A 265 -13.77 2.08 -21.98
CA PRO A 265 -14.91 2.22 -21.07
C PRO A 265 -15.74 0.94 -20.92
N GLU A 266 -15.87 0.17 -22.00
CA GLU A 266 -16.61 -1.09 -22.04
C GLU A 266 -16.01 -2.17 -21.12
N TYR A 267 -14.75 -2.04 -20.70
CA TYR A 267 -14.14 -2.97 -19.74
C TYR A 267 -14.66 -2.76 -18.32
N PHE A 268 -15.42 -1.68 -18.07
CA PHE A 268 -16.13 -1.42 -16.82
C PHE A 268 -17.62 -1.81 -16.88
N ASP A 269 -18.10 -2.33 -18.01
CA ASP A 269 -19.46 -2.84 -18.12
C ASP A 269 -19.55 -4.20 -17.44
N ASP A 270 -20.44 -4.30 -16.44
CA ASP A 270 -20.70 -5.53 -15.71
C ASP A 270 -21.20 -6.62 -16.68
N MET A 271 -20.41 -7.67 -16.87
CA MET A 271 -20.85 -8.84 -17.63
C MET A 271 -21.90 -9.63 -16.84
N GLU A 272 -22.92 -10.16 -17.51
CA GLU A 272 -23.93 -11.06 -16.91
C GLU A 272 -23.30 -12.35 -16.34
#